data_AF-A0A151WHA0-F1
#
_entry.id   AF-A0A151WHA0-F1
#
_cell.length_a   1.000
_cell.length_b   1.000
_cell.length_c   1.000
_cell.angle_alpha   90.00
_cell.angle_beta   90.00
_cell.angle_gamma   90.00
#
_symmetry.space_group_name_H-M   'P 1'
#
loop_
_entity.id
_entity.type
_entity.pdbx_description
1 polymer ?
#
loop_
_entity_poly.entity_id
_entity_poly.type
_entity_poly.pdbx_seq_one_letter_code
_entity_poly.pdbx_strand_id
1 'polypeptide(L)'
;WCKDCNNMFHITEEHICSLDSNISNNSADNKNDYLERLISAVFENEPLWNSKFPYKFRGPSNIKALWADIDRQLGTAPGTSQTKWKNIRDRFVKEHTLVTTYISSGSAAKKKESTWPFYECLRFLEPTVNYRR
;
A
#
# COMPACT_ATOMS: atom_id res chain seq x y z
N TRP A 1 -34.16 -9.44 30.15
CA TRP A 1 -33.72 -8.10 30.59
C TRP A 1 -32.20 -8.12 30.68
N CYS A 2 -31.50 -7.46 29.76
CA CYS A 2 -30.04 -7.32 29.82
C CYS A 2 -29.70 -6.02 30.54
N LYS A 3 -28.86 -6.07 31.59
CA LYS A 3 -28.50 -4.89 32.40
C LYS A 3 -27.53 -3.94 31.70
N ASP A 4 -26.86 -4.39 30.63
CA ASP A 4 -25.83 -3.61 29.94
C ASP A 4 -26.40 -2.76 28.79
N CYS A 5 -27.51 -3.19 28.17
CA CYS A 5 -28.17 -2.46 27.08
C CYS A 5 -29.63 -2.06 27.37
N ASN A 6 -30.10 -2.27 28.61
CA ASN A 6 -31.42 -1.88 29.13
C ASN A 6 -32.61 -2.28 28.22
N ASN A 7 -32.51 -3.45 27.55
CA ASN A 7 -33.48 -3.93 26.58
C ASN A 7 -34.16 -5.24 27.03
N MET A 8 -35.45 -5.38 26.73
CA MET A 8 -36.31 -6.50 27.13
C MET A 8 -36.46 -7.50 25.98
N PHE A 9 -35.66 -8.57 26.01
CA PHE A 9 -35.72 -9.64 25.02
C PHE A 9 -36.66 -10.78 25.46
N HIS A 10 -37.37 -11.37 24.49
CA HIS A 10 -38.12 -12.62 24.63
C HIS A 10 -37.16 -13.82 24.64
N ILE A 11 -37.48 -14.83 25.45
CA ILE A 11 -36.58 -15.90 25.95
C ILE A 11 -36.11 -16.91 24.88
N THR A 12 -36.41 -16.70 23.59
CA THR A 12 -36.10 -17.67 22.52
C THR A 12 -35.05 -17.22 21.52
N GLU A 13 -34.42 -16.05 21.71
CA GLU A 13 -33.32 -15.62 20.84
C GLU A 13 -32.04 -15.40 21.65
N GLU A 14 -30.95 -16.06 21.23
CA GLU A 14 -29.63 -15.90 21.82
C GLU A 14 -29.13 -14.47 21.62
N HIS A 15 -29.40 -13.61 22.61
CA HIS A 15 -28.90 -12.24 22.63
C HIS A 15 -27.42 -12.22 23.04
N ILE A 16 -26.53 -12.13 22.05
CA ILE A 16 -25.09 -11.93 22.26
C ILE A 16 -24.84 -10.44 22.49
N CYS A 17 -24.69 -10.04 23.76
CA CYS A 17 -24.29 -8.68 24.14
C CYS A 17 -22.75 -8.57 24.09
N SER A 18 -22.19 -8.21 22.93
CA SER A 18 -20.74 -8.05 22.78
C SER A 18 -20.29 -6.61 23.07
N LEU A 19 -20.03 -6.33 24.34
CA LEU A 19 -19.10 -5.30 24.81
C LEU A 19 -18.29 -6.02 25.91
N ASP A 20 -17.07 -6.50 25.67
CA ASP A 20 -15.86 -5.70 25.55
C ASP A 20 -14.67 -6.52 25.02
N SER A 21 -13.63 -5.80 24.56
CA SER A 21 -12.20 -6.19 24.49
C SER A 21 -11.64 -6.65 23.14
N ASN A 22 -11.16 -5.70 22.33
CA ASN A 22 -9.83 -5.78 21.71
C ASN A 22 -9.39 -4.42 21.09
N ILE A 23 -9.09 -3.44 21.96
CA ILE A 23 -8.22 -2.31 21.60
C ILE A 23 -6.77 -2.82 21.67
N SER A 24 -6.34 -3.58 20.66
CA SER A 24 -4.94 -3.86 20.34
C SER A 24 -4.89 -4.71 19.07
N ASN A 25 -4.74 -4.04 17.92
CA ASN A 25 -4.19 -4.55 16.64
C ASN A 25 -4.34 -3.51 15.51
N ASN A 26 -5.19 -2.50 15.68
CA ASN A 26 -5.52 -1.49 14.66
C ASN A 26 -4.35 -0.73 14.02
N SER A 27 -3.16 -0.64 14.62
CA SER A 27 -2.11 0.26 14.09
C SER A 27 -1.37 -0.27 12.85
N ALA A 28 -1.22 -1.60 12.72
CA ALA A 28 -0.52 -2.20 11.58
C ALA A 28 -1.47 -2.36 10.39
N ASP A 29 -2.70 -2.80 10.65
CA ASP A 29 -3.73 -2.96 9.63
C ASP A 29 -4.09 -1.61 9.00
N ASN A 30 -4.25 -0.55 9.79
CA ASN A 30 -4.47 0.81 9.27
C ASN A 30 -3.29 1.34 8.45
N LYS A 31 -2.06 0.93 8.76
CA LYS A 31 -0.88 1.31 7.96
C LYS A 31 -0.87 0.58 6.63
N ASN A 32 -1.18 -0.71 6.61
CA ASN A 32 -1.24 -1.48 5.37
C ASN A 32 -2.37 -0.97 4.46
N ASP A 33 -3.56 -0.73 5.00
CA ASP A 33 -4.68 -0.12 4.27
C ASP A 33 -4.27 1.22 3.62
N TYR A 34 -3.63 2.10 4.40
CA TYR A 34 -3.12 3.36 3.87
C TYR A 34 -2.13 3.16 2.72
N LEU A 35 -1.20 2.20 2.83
CA LEU A 35 -0.21 1.93 1.80
C LEU A 35 -0.84 1.33 0.53
N GLU A 36 -1.83 0.45 0.67
CA GLU A 36 -2.57 -0.14 -0.47
C GLU A 36 -3.35 0.93 -1.22
N ARG A 37 -4.05 1.80 -0.49
CA ARG A 37 -4.77 2.93 -1.07
C ARG A 37 -3.83 3.90 -1.76
N LEU A 38 -2.66 4.16 -1.17
CA LEU A 38 -1.62 4.99 -1.79
C LEU A 38 -1.08 4.37 -3.08
N ILE A 39 -0.77 3.06 -3.08
CA ILE A 39 -0.28 2.35 -4.27
C ILE A 39 -1.33 2.42 -5.38
N SER A 40 -2.59 2.18 -5.05
CA SER A 40 -3.72 2.23 -6.01
C SER A 40 -3.87 3.62 -6.61
N ALA A 41 -3.88 4.67 -5.78
CA ALA A 41 -3.98 6.05 -6.25
C ALA A 41 -2.79 6.45 -7.13
N VAL A 42 -1.56 6.01 -6.79
CA VAL A 42 -0.40 6.28 -7.64
C VAL A 42 -0.48 5.51 -8.95
N PHE A 43 -0.92 4.25 -8.94
CA PHE A 43 -1.08 3.43 -10.13
C PHE A 43 -2.00 4.10 -11.16
N GLU A 44 -3.17 4.60 -10.72
CA GLU A 44 -4.13 5.34 -11.56
C GLU A 44 -3.54 6.64 -12.14
N ASN A 45 -2.55 7.23 -11.47
CA ASN A 45 -1.90 8.47 -11.87
C ASN A 45 -0.56 8.20 -12.59
N GLU A 46 -0.63 7.66 -13.81
CA GLU A 46 0.54 7.33 -14.66
C GLU A 46 1.67 8.38 -14.69
N PRO A 47 1.40 9.70 -14.77
CA PRO A 47 2.47 10.71 -14.77
C PRO A 47 3.44 10.62 -13.58
N LEU A 48 3.01 10.05 -12.45
CA LEU A 48 3.80 9.94 -11.23
C LEU A 48 4.87 8.85 -11.28
N TRP A 49 4.64 7.78 -12.05
CA TRP A 49 5.50 6.59 -12.06
C TRP A 49 5.98 6.17 -13.44
N ASN A 50 5.26 6.53 -14.49
CA ASN A 50 5.58 6.14 -15.85
C ASN A 50 6.60 7.12 -16.46
N SER A 51 7.87 6.69 -16.51
CA SER A 51 8.96 7.49 -17.07
C SER A 51 8.78 7.79 -18.56
N LYS A 52 8.03 6.95 -19.28
CA LYS A 52 7.74 7.07 -20.72
C LYS A 52 6.56 8.02 -21.00
N PHE A 53 5.85 8.48 -19.97
CA PHE A 53 4.72 9.40 -20.14
C PHE A 53 5.20 10.77 -20.67
N PRO A 54 4.46 11.42 -21.58
CA PRO A 54 4.91 12.68 -22.20
C PRO A 54 5.25 13.78 -21.18
N TYR A 55 6.41 14.41 -21.35
CA TYR A 55 6.93 15.43 -20.43
C TYR A 55 5.95 16.59 -20.18
N LYS A 56 5.17 16.98 -21.20
CA LYS A 56 4.14 18.02 -21.10
C LYS A 56 3.12 17.79 -19.96
N PHE A 57 2.90 16.53 -19.59
CA PHE A 57 2.00 16.16 -18.49
C PHE A 57 2.73 15.83 -17.19
N ARG A 58 4.07 15.75 -17.22
CA ARG A 58 4.95 15.46 -16.07
C ARG A 58 5.76 16.66 -15.59
N GLY A 59 5.37 17.86 -16.00
CA GLY A 59 5.97 19.09 -15.53
C GLY A 59 5.87 19.23 -13.99
N PRO A 60 6.80 19.95 -13.34
CA PRO A 60 6.83 20.07 -11.88
C PRO A 60 5.49 20.51 -11.26
N SER A 61 4.79 21.45 -11.91
CA SER A 61 3.48 21.93 -11.48
C SER A 61 2.41 20.84 -11.52
N ASN A 62 2.38 20.03 -12.58
CA ASN A 62 1.41 18.94 -12.72
C ASN A 62 1.67 17.85 -11.68
N ILE A 63 2.94 17.45 -11.51
CA ILE A 63 3.32 16.46 -10.50
C ILE A 63 2.95 16.95 -9.09
N LYS A 64 3.19 18.23 -8.79
CA LYS A 64 2.80 18.82 -7.50
C LYS A 64 1.29 18.79 -7.29
N ALA A 65 0.50 19.12 -8.32
CA ALA A 65 -0.96 19.06 -8.25
C ALA A 65 -1.46 17.63 -8.01
N LEU A 66 -0.95 16.65 -8.76
CA LEU A 66 -1.31 15.23 -8.59
C LEU A 66 -1.02 14.72 -7.18
N TRP A 67 0.13 15.07 -6.59
CA TRP A 67 0.42 14.68 -5.21
C TRP A 67 -0.51 15.34 -4.20
N ALA A 68 -0.84 16.62 -4.38
CA ALA A 68 -1.80 17.32 -3.52
C ALA A 68 -3.20 16.70 -3.61
N ASP A 69 -3.61 16.23 -4.79
CA ASP A 69 -4.87 15.52 -4.99
C ASP A 69 -4.88 14.17 -4.27
N ILE A 70 -3.80 13.40 -4.35
CA ILE A 70 -3.64 12.14 -3.60
C ILE A 70 -3.65 12.38 -2.10
N ASP A 71 -2.92 13.38 -1.60
CA ASP A 71 -2.93 13.72 -0.16
C ASP A 71 -4.34 14.08 0.33
N ARG A 72 -5.11 14.82 -0.49
CA ARG A 72 -6.51 15.14 -0.20
C ARG A 72 -7.40 13.89 -0.20
N GLN A 73 -7.24 13.00 -1.17
CA GLN A 73 -8.01 11.76 -1.28
C GLN A 73 -7.73 10.79 -0.12
N LEU A 74 -6.49 10.76 0.38
CA LEU A 74 -6.08 9.91 1.49
C LEU A 74 -6.25 10.59 2.86
N GLY A 75 -6.66 11.86 2.90
CA GLY A 75 -6.84 12.62 4.14
C GLY A 75 -5.53 12.88 4.89
N THR A 76 -4.40 12.98 4.18
CA THR A 76 -3.08 13.22 4.77
C THR A 76 -2.58 14.64 4.58
N ALA A 77 -1.61 15.05 5.38
CA ALA A 77 -0.96 16.34 5.22
C ALA A 77 -0.21 16.43 3.87
N PRO A 78 -0.18 17.60 3.21
CA PRO A 78 0.50 17.79 1.93
C PRO A 78 1.97 17.33 1.95
N GLY A 79 2.37 16.54 0.96
CA GLY A 79 3.71 15.96 0.81
C GLY A 79 3.93 14.63 1.55
N THR A 80 2.96 14.19 2.36
CA THR A 80 3.07 12.92 3.10
C THR A 80 3.06 11.74 2.14
N SER A 81 2.10 11.69 1.22
CA SER A 81 1.94 10.60 0.25
C SER A 81 3.15 10.50 -0.67
N GLN A 82 3.70 11.63 -1.12
CA GLN A 82 4.90 11.66 -1.95
C GLN A 82 6.12 11.04 -1.21
N THR A 83 6.30 11.43 0.05
CA THR A 83 7.40 10.91 0.88
C THR A 83 7.24 9.42 1.14
N LYS A 84 6.02 8.97 1.43
CA LYS A 84 5.72 7.56 1.64
C LYS A 84 5.92 6.73 0.38
N TRP A 85 5.44 7.21 -0.76
CA TRP A 85 5.64 6.58 -2.06
C TRP A 85 7.12 6.38 -2.38
N LYS A 86 7.96 7.39 -2.13
CA LYS A 86 9.42 7.26 -2.31
C LYS A 86 9.98 6.07 -1.52
N ASN A 87 9.61 5.93 -0.25
CA ASN A 87 10.08 4.83 0.59
C ASN A 87 9.59 3.46 0.11
N ILE A 88 8.32 3.37 -0.32
CA ILE A 88 7.73 2.14 -0.88
C ILE A 88 8.48 1.74 -2.15
N ARG A 89 8.69 2.69 -3.06
CA ARG A 89 9.43 2.47 -4.32
C ARG A 89 10.87 2.06 -4.05
N ASP A 90 11.58 2.71 -3.14
CA ASP A 90 12.96 2.36 -2.78
C ASP A 90 13.05 0.93 -2.22
N ARG A 91 12.06 0.50 -1.43
CA ARG A 91 11.94 -0.88 -0.96
C ARG A 91 11.68 -1.84 -2.12
N PHE A 92 10.77 -1.50 -3.04
CA PHE A 92 10.50 -2.31 -4.23
C PHE A 92 11.77 -2.52 -5.06
N VAL A 93 12.57 -1.48 -5.32
CA VAL A 93 13.81 -1.63 -6.10
C VAL A 93 14.77 -2.64 -5.43
N LYS A 94 14.89 -2.60 -4.10
CA LYS A 94 15.73 -3.56 -3.35
C LYS A 94 15.19 -4.97 -3.43
N GLU A 95 13.91 -5.16 -3.14
CA GLU A 95 13.24 -6.48 -3.22
C GLU A 95 13.33 -7.06 -4.63
N HIS A 96 13.01 -6.26 -5.64
CA HIS A 96 13.04 -6.67 -7.04
C HIS A 96 14.46 -7.02 -7.49
N THR A 97 15.48 -6.28 -7.02
CA THR A 97 16.89 -6.65 -7.24
C THR A 97 17.21 -8.00 -6.58
N LEU A 98 16.81 -8.23 -5.33
CA LEU A 98 17.08 -9.50 -4.63
C LEU A 98 16.39 -10.70 -5.29
N VAL A 99 15.19 -10.52 -5.82
CA VAL A 99 14.46 -11.56 -6.55
C VAL A 99 15.09 -11.84 -7.92
N THR A 100 15.56 -10.79 -8.63
CA THR A 100 16.07 -10.92 -10.01
C THR A 100 17.54 -11.29 -10.10
N THR A 101 18.41 -10.86 -9.17
CA THR A 101 19.85 -11.15 -9.19
C THR A 101 20.21 -12.47 -8.53
N TYR A 102 19.25 -13.11 -7.85
CA TYR A 102 19.48 -14.42 -7.27
C TYR A 102 19.66 -15.49 -8.36
N ILE A 103 20.92 -15.83 -8.61
CA ILE A 103 21.32 -16.95 -9.46
C ILE A 103 21.65 -18.10 -8.53
N SER A 104 20.80 -19.11 -8.50
CA SER A 104 21.06 -20.29 -7.72
C SER A 104 21.96 -21.27 -8.45
N SER A 105 23.16 -21.52 -7.92
CA SER A 105 24.10 -22.51 -8.42
C SER A 105 23.67 -23.91 -7.93
N GLY A 106 22.80 -24.57 -8.69
CA GLY A 106 22.39 -25.95 -8.39
C GLY A 106 21.10 -26.37 -9.11
N SER A 107 21.01 -27.61 -9.55
CA SER A 107 19.88 -28.17 -10.31
C SER A 107 18.56 -28.27 -9.52
N ALA A 108 18.59 -28.14 -8.20
CA ALA A 108 17.42 -28.22 -7.31
C ALA A 108 16.96 -26.87 -6.75
N ALA A 109 17.58 -25.77 -7.16
CA ALA A 109 17.37 -24.51 -6.47
C ALA A 109 16.16 -23.73 -6.99
N LYS A 110 15.36 -23.24 -6.04
CA LYS A 110 14.13 -22.49 -6.30
C LYS A 110 14.45 -21.01 -6.45
N LYS A 111 13.76 -20.34 -7.37
CA LYS A 111 13.81 -18.87 -7.47
C LYS A 111 13.36 -18.26 -6.15
N LYS A 112 14.01 -17.18 -5.73
CA LYS A 112 13.63 -16.46 -4.52
C LYS A 112 12.36 -15.66 -4.81
N GLU A 113 11.32 -15.88 -4.02
CA GLU A 113 10.08 -15.08 -4.05
C GLU A 113 10.17 -14.00 -2.96
N SER A 114 9.57 -12.83 -3.20
CA SER A 114 9.49 -11.78 -2.18
C SER A 114 8.38 -12.11 -1.18
N THR A 115 8.66 -11.95 0.11
CA THR A 115 7.66 -12.09 1.18
C THR A 115 6.94 -10.77 1.49
N TRP A 116 7.26 -9.70 0.76
CA TRP A 116 6.69 -8.39 1.01
C TRP A 116 5.31 -8.25 0.34
N PRO A 117 4.22 -8.00 1.09
CA PRO A 117 2.85 -8.02 0.56
C PRO A 117 2.59 -7.05 -0.60
N PHE A 118 3.31 -5.93 -0.68
CA PHE A 118 3.13 -4.93 -1.74
C PHE A 118 3.97 -5.20 -2.99
N TYR A 119 4.80 -6.25 -2.99
CA TYR A 119 5.71 -6.54 -4.09
C TYR A 119 4.96 -6.73 -5.40
N GLU A 120 3.95 -7.62 -5.41
CA GLU A 120 3.14 -7.89 -6.61
C GLU A 120 2.39 -6.64 -7.08
N CYS A 121 1.82 -5.86 -6.16
CA CYS A 121 1.11 -4.62 -6.47
C CYS A 121 2.00 -3.55 -7.10
N LEU A 122 3.33 -3.62 -6.91
CA LEU A 122 4.29 -2.64 -7.42
C LEU A 122 4.99 -3.10 -8.69
N ARG A 123 4.69 -4.30 -9.21
CA ARG A 123 5.32 -4.85 -10.41
C ARG A 123 5.06 -4.02 -11.68
N PHE A 124 4.04 -3.17 -11.69
CA PHE A 124 3.85 -2.20 -12.78
C PHE A 124 5.03 -1.22 -12.93
N LEU A 125 5.89 -1.09 -11.91
CA LEU A 125 7.10 -0.29 -11.94
C LEU A 125 8.27 -0.99 -12.64
N GLU A 126 8.23 -2.30 -12.86
CA GLU A 126 9.31 -3.07 -13.50
C GLU A 126 9.81 -2.42 -14.81
N PRO A 127 8.94 -1.96 -15.74
CA PRO A 127 9.39 -1.40 -17.02
C PRO A 127 10.02 0.00 -16.90
N THR A 128 9.87 0.67 -15.75
CA THR A 128 10.23 2.09 -15.57
C THR A 128 11.28 2.30 -14.48
N VAL A 129 11.51 1.31 -13.62
CA VAL A 129 12.59 1.29 -12.64
C VAL A 129 13.90 0.99 -13.37
N ASN A 130 14.62 2.07 -13.70
CA ASN A 130 15.98 1.94 -14.21
C ASN A 130 16.88 1.41 -13.10
N TYR A 131 17.43 0.21 -13.31
CA TYR A 131 18.57 -0.27 -12.55
C TYR A 131 19.76 0.63 -12.85
N ARG A 132 20.35 1.24 -11.82
CA ARG A 132 21.73 1.71 -11.94
C ARG A 132 22.58 0.46 -12.07
N ARG A 133 22.95 0.13 -13.31
CA ARG A 133 23.80 -1.00 -13.66
C ARG A 133 25.27 -0.62 -13.48
#